data_AF-A0AAW0PNA0-F1
#
_entry.id   AF-A0AAW0PNA0-F1
#
_cell.length_a   1.000
_cell.length_b   1.000
_cell.length_c   1.000
_cell.angle_alpha   90.00
_cell.angle_beta   90.00
_cell.angle_gamma   90.00
#
_symmetry.space_group_name_H-M   'P 1'
#
loop_
_entity.id
_entity.type
_entity.pdbx_description
1 polymer ?
#
loop_
_entity_poly.entity_id
_entity_poly.type
_entity_poly.pdbx_seq_one_letter_code
_entity_poly.pdbx_strand_id
1 'polypeptide(L)'
;MKMVRPGGKEEDVTLRKAEGEQEPFLSKFATSPAFLSSSRYGSYRFTFDLRDVLDRYSEQFCERQKPEMRIWKTVMYKQEVMYVVLVHSPSENEKFSEHPLLEEQENSICAFREEPEPHFIWRPQAMCETHNYKLTKNQDDSVSASPVNEDEWFMWDHVTLALVVDDQVLSFTNLRESLRFCERGDCQVKKTTKFQKYNVANEEVKKLWPDSGDLERFDPSALNIPVDAAAAPEESEESEESEDLSKSVASLKIINRYHT
;
A
#
# COMPACT_ATOMS: atom_id res chain seq x y z
N MET A 1 4.62 6.49 14.11
CA MET A 1 4.10 7.48 13.14
C MET A 1 4.75 8.81 13.49
N LYS A 2 5.51 9.41 12.58
CA LYS A 2 6.18 10.70 12.83
C LYS A 2 5.23 11.80 12.35
N MET A 3 4.68 12.60 13.27
CA MET A 3 3.91 13.78 12.90
C MET A 3 4.81 15.00 13.04
N VAL A 4 5.17 15.62 11.91
CA VAL A 4 5.95 16.85 11.90
C VAL A 4 4.99 18.01 11.64
N ARG A 5 4.78 18.87 12.64
CA ARG A 5 4.02 20.11 12.45
C ARG A 5 4.88 21.15 11.71
N PRO A 6 4.31 22.00 10.84
CA PRO A 6 5.03 23.15 10.30
C PRO A 6 5.51 24.06 11.45
N GLY A 7 6.82 24.11 11.69
CA GLY A 7 7.44 24.93 12.75
C GLY A 7 7.44 24.33 14.17
N GLY A 8 7.04 23.07 14.33
CA GLY A 8 7.02 22.38 15.63
C GLY A 8 8.16 21.37 15.79
N LYS A 9 8.61 21.16 17.03
CA LYS A 9 9.61 20.15 17.40
C LYS A 9 9.14 18.74 17.05
N GLU A 10 10.09 17.91 16.61
CA GLU A 10 9.88 16.48 16.33
C GLU A 10 9.45 15.74 17.60
N GLU A 11 8.36 14.97 17.52
CA GLU A 11 7.96 14.02 18.55
C GLU A 11 7.98 12.61 17.96
N ASP A 12 8.88 11.77 18.48
CA ASP A 12 8.99 10.37 18.07
C ASP A 12 8.04 9.52 18.93
N VAL A 13 6.91 9.13 18.33
CA VAL A 13 5.92 8.26 18.99
C VAL A 13 6.13 6.83 18.51
N THR A 14 6.82 6.05 19.33
CA THR A 14 6.93 4.60 19.18
C THR A 14 5.60 3.95 19.55
N LEU A 15 4.92 3.38 18.57
CA LEU A 15 3.63 2.72 18.74
C LEU A 15 3.86 1.30 19.27
N ARG A 16 3.38 1.01 20.48
CA ARG A 16 3.17 -0.36 20.98
C ARG A 16 1.67 -0.59 21.07
N LYS A 17 1.19 -1.75 20.60
CA LYS A 17 -0.23 -2.11 20.60
C LYS A 17 -0.68 -2.42 22.04
N ALA A 18 -1.84 -1.91 22.44
CA ALA A 18 -2.59 -2.36 23.61
C ALA A 18 -3.63 -3.40 23.15
N GLU A 19 -3.85 -4.44 23.95
CA GLU A 19 -4.78 -5.54 23.66
C GLU A 19 -6.25 -5.08 23.73
N GLY A 20 -7.04 -5.37 22.69
CA GLY A 20 -8.48 -5.11 22.63
C GLY A 20 -9.00 -4.71 21.23
N GLU A 21 -10.27 -4.98 20.95
CA GLU A 21 -11.02 -4.53 19.75
C GLU A 21 -11.15 -3.00 19.73
N GLN A 22 -10.05 -2.31 19.41
CA GLN A 22 -10.11 -0.91 19.04
C GLN A 22 -10.44 -0.83 17.56
N GLU A 23 -11.39 0.03 17.17
CA GLU A 23 -11.43 0.53 15.80
C GLU A 23 -10.00 0.86 15.39
N PRO A 24 -9.51 0.35 14.23
CA PRO A 24 -8.13 0.54 13.85
C PRO A 24 -7.90 2.04 13.74
N PHE A 25 -7.18 2.62 14.71
CA PHE A 25 -7.01 4.06 14.85
C PHE A 25 -6.49 4.69 13.54
N LEU A 26 -5.72 3.91 12.76
CA LEU A 26 -5.26 4.24 11.42
C LEU A 26 -6.38 4.71 10.49
N SER A 27 -7.59 4.14 10.56
CA SER A 27 -8.74 4.57 9.76
C SER A 27 -9.12 6.04 9.96
N LYS A 28 -8.81 6.61 11.13
CA LYS A 28 -9.03 8.04 11.44
C LYS A 28 -7.98 8.96 10.83
N PHE A 29 -6.82 8.41 10.43
CA PHE A 29 -5.70 9.16 9.85
C PHE A 29 -5.49 8.87 8.35
N ALA A 30 -5.87 7.68 7.88
CA ALA A 30 -5.70 7.21 6.51
C ALA A 30 -6.98 7.42 5.70
N THR A 31 -7.43 8.67 5.61
CA THR A 31 -8.68 9.05 4.95
C THR A 31 -8.49 9.54 3.51
N SER A 32 -7.24 9.60 3.01
CA SER A 32 -6.99 10.00 1.64
C SER A 32 -7.52 8.98 0.62
N PRO A 33 -7.78 9.40 -0.63
CA PRO A 33 -8.31 8.52 -1.66
C PRO A 33 -7.49 7.27 -2.00
N ALA A 34 -6.23 7.18 -1.54
CA ALA A 34 -5.43 5.97 -1.68
C ALA A 34 -5.88 4.83 -0.75
N PHE A 35 -6.53 5.14 0.37
CA PHE A 35 -6.94 4.17 1.41
C PHE A 35 -8.45 3.90 1.42
N LEU A 36 -9.22 4.59 0.57
CA LEU A 36 -10.67 4.43 0.52
C LEU A 36 -11.09 3.16 -0.23
N SER A 37 -12.29 2.69 0.10
CA SER A 37 -12.94 1.58 -0.60
C SER A 37 -13.28 1.92 -2.05
N SER A 38 -13.56 3.20 -2.30
CA SER A 38 -13.83 3.75 -3.61
C SER A 38 -12.54 3.92 -4.41
N SER A 39 -12.67 4.00 -5.74
CA SER A 39 -11.53 4.05 -6.66
C SER A 39 -11.55 5.31 -7.53
N ARG A 40 -10.34 5.80 -7.82
CA ARG A 40 -10.05 6.90 -8.74
C ARG A 40 -9.62 6.44 -10.15
N TYR A 41 -9.46 5.13 -10.33
CA TYR A 41 -8.87 4.53 -11.53
C TYR A 41 -9.87 3.70 -12.34
N GLY A 42 -10.99 3.29 -11.72
CA GLY A 42 -12.04 2.52 -12.37
C GLY A 42 -12.78 1.60 -11.39
N SER A 43 -13.77 0.88 -11.88
CA SER A 43 -14.62 -0.02 -11.09
C SER A 43 -13.97 -1.34 -10.69
N TYR A 44 -12.78 -1.64 -11.20
CA TYR A 44 -12.05 -2.89 -10.97
C TYR A 44 -10.76 -2.59 -10.22
N ARG A 45 -10.52 -3.31 -9.13
CA ARG A 45 -9.30 -3.21 -8.32
C ARG A 45 -8.74 -4.60 -8.13
N PHE A 46 -7.50 -4.80 -8.53
CA PHE A 46 -6.73 -5.97 -8.16
C PHE A 46 -5.93 -5.66 -6.90
N THR A 47 -5.87 -6.61 -5.97
CA THR A 47 -5.10 -6.50 -4.74
C THR A 47 -4.21 -7.73 -4.60
N PHE A 48 -2.92 -7.49 -4.45
CA PHE A 48 -1.89 -8.51 -4.33
C PHE A 48 -1.01 -8.22 -3.11
N ASP A 49 -0.40 -9.26 -2.55
CA ASP A 49 0.74 -9.06 -1.67
C ASP A 49 1.91 -8.51 -2.48
N LEU A 50 2.70 -7.61 -1.88
CA LEU A 50 3.84 -7.04 -2.59
C LEU A 50 4.85 -8.11 -3.00
N ARG A 51 5.13 -9.04 -2.08
CA ARG A 51 6.11 -10.10 -2.29
C ARG A 51 5.70 -10.96 -3.47
N ASP A 52 4.43 -11.37 -3.52
CA ASP A 52 3.89 -12.14 -4.65
C ASP A 52 4.13 -11.42 -5.98
N VAL A 53 3.95 -10.10 -6.02
CA VAL A 53 4.20 -9.35 -7.25
C VAL A 53 5.68 -9.33 -7.61
N LEU A 54 6.55 -9.06 -6.64
CA LEU A 54 8.00 -8.99 -6.89
C LEU A 54 8.57 -10.36 -7.28
N ASP A 55 8.07 -11.43 -6.68
CA ASP A 55 8.44 -12.81 -7.01
C ASP A 55 7.97 -13.16 -8.43
N ARG A 56 6.72 -12.83 -8.78
CA ARG A 56 6.21 -13.03 -10.15
C ARG A 56 6.96 -12.21 -11.18
N TYR A 57 7.33 -10.98 -10.84
CA TYR A 57 8.13 -10.12 -11.69
C TYR A 57 9.54 -10.71 -11.87
N SER A 58 10.17 -11.15 -10.78
CA SER A 58 11.47 -11.83 -10.79
C SER A 58 11.48 -13.06 -11.70
N GLU A 59 10.46 -13.92 -11.58
CA GLU A 59 10.31 -15.12 -12.40
C GLU A 59 10.19 -14.82 -13.90
N GLN A 60 9.44 -13.78 -14.27
CA GLN A 60 9.10 -13.49 -15.67
C GLN A 60 10.09 -12.54 -16.35
N PHE A 61 10.73 -11.63 -15.61
CA PHE A 61 11.51 -10.52 -16.17
C PHE A 61 12.97 -10.47 -15.71
N CYS A 62 13.31 -11.13 -14.60
CA CYS A 62 14.65 -11.05 -14.01
C CYS A 62 15.40 -12.38 -14.03
N GLU A 63 14.94 -13.40 -14.76
CA GLU A 63 15.55 -14.74 -14.74
C GLU A 63 15.65 -15.32 -13.31
N ARG A 64 14.64 -15.03 -12.47
CA ARG A 64 14.60 -15.34 -11.02
C ARG A 64 15.63 -14.58 -10.17
N GLN A 65 16.37 -13.64 -10.73
CA GLN A 65 17.21 -12.73 -9.96
C GLN A 65 16.36 -11.67 -9.27
N LYS A 66 16.85 -11.19 -8.13
CA LYS A 66 16.17 -10.16 -7.38
C LYS A 66 15.98 -8.88 -8.22
N PRO A 67 14.75 -8.33 -8.31
CA PRO A 67 14.52 -7.08 -9.01
C PRO A 67 15.23 -5.90 -8.33
N GLU A 68 15.71 -4.97 -9.13
CA GLU A 68 16.31 -3.72 -8.66
C GLU A 68 15.24 -2.66 -8.45
N MET A 69 15.33 -1.93 -7.34
CA MET A 69 14.41 -0.85 -7.01
C MET A 69 15.14 0.49 -6.97
N ARG A 70 14.60 1.48 -7.68
CA ARG A 70 15.19 2.83 -7.77
C ARG A 70 14.17 3.93 -7.57
N ILE A 71 14.61 5.07 -7.07
CA ILE A 71 13.77 6.27 -6.98
C ILE A 71 13.61 6.85 -8.38
N TRP A 72 12.40 6.74 -8.96
CA TRP A 72 12.14 7.21 -10.32
C TRP A 72 11.86 8.71 -10.36
N LYS A 73 10.77 9.13 -9.71
CA LYS A 73 10.33 10.52 -9.64
C LYS A 73 9.31 10.73 -8.54
N THR A 74 9.17 11.98 -8.13
CA THR A 74 8.06 12.46 -7.30
C THR A 74 7.12 13.28 -8.17
N VAL A 75 5.84 12.95 -8.18
CA VAL A 75 4.82 13.71 -8.90
C VAL A 75 3.93 14.42 -7.90
N MET A 76 3.86 15.74 -8.03
CA MET A 76 3.01 16.58 -7.21
C MET A 76 1.74 16.96 -8.00
N TYR A 77 0.59 16.59 -7.46
CA TYR A 77 -0.72 17.07 -7.90
C TYR A 77 -1.24 18.12 -6.90
N LYS A 78 -2.44 18.65 -7.16
CA LYS A 78 -3.02 19.74 -6.36
C LYS A 78 -3.10 19.42 -4.85
N GLN A 79 -3.38 18.17 -4.48
CA GLN A 79 -3.54 17.71 -3.09
C GLN A 79 -2.89 16.34 -2.84
N GLU A 80 -2.03 15.87 -3.74
CA GLU A 80 -1.46 14.51 -3.71
C GLU A 80 0.01 14.54 -4.08
N VAL A 81 0.85 13.87 -3.29
CA VAL A 81 2.24 13.59 -3.63
C VAL A 81 2.38 12.09 -3.92
N MET A 82 2.88 11.76 -5.11
CA MET A 82 3.12 10.38 -5.52
C MET A 82 4.60 10.12 -5.66
N TYR A 83 5.15 9.26 -4.80
CA TYR A 83 6.52 8.76 -4.92
C TYR A 83 6.51 7.51 -5.80
N VAL A 84 7.23 7.57 -6.93
CA VAL A 84 7.31 6.45 -7.87
C VAL A 84 8.63 5.72 -7.67
N VAL A 85 8.54 4.44 -7.34
CA VAL A 85 9.67 3.51 -7.30
C VAL A 85 9.68 2.75 -8.62
N LEU A 86 10.79 2.84 -9.35
CA LEU A 86 11.05 2.00 -10.51
C LEU A 86 11.46 0.60 -10.04
N VAL A 87 10.87 -0.43 -10.62
CA VAL A 87 11.27 -1.82 -10.44
C VAL A 87 11.68 -2.36 -11.80
N HIS A 88 12.93 -2.82 -11.92
CA HIS A 88 13.49 -3.29 -13.18
C HIS A 88 14.37 -4.53 -12.99
N SER A 89 14.68 -5.22 -14.10
CA SER A 89 15.61 -6.35 -14.09
C SER A 89 17.04 -5.87 -13.82
N PRO A 90 17.88 -6.65 -13.10
CA PRO A 90 19.31 -6.38 -12.96
C PRO A 90 20.04 -6.21 -14.29
N SER A 91 19.57 -6.86 -15.37
CA SER A 91 20.16 -6.73 -16.70
C SER A 91 20.00 -5.32 -17.30
N GLU A 92 19.08 -4.51 -16.77
CA GLU A 92 18.85 -3.12 -17.20
C GLU A 92 19.53 -2.09 -16.27
N ASN A 93 20.42 -2.52 -15.37
CA ASN A 93 21.06 -1.63 -14.40
C ASN A 93 21.76 -0.41 -15.05
N GLU A 94 22.44 -0.61 -16.18
CA GLU A 94 23.12 0.49 -16.89
C GLU A 94 22.12 1.55 -17.38
N LYS A 95 20.96 1.12 -17.89
CA LYS A 95 19.90 1.98 -18.45
C LYS A 95 19.25 2.88 -17.39
N PHE A 96 19.19 2.42 -16.15
CA PHE A 96 18.55 3.14 -15.04
C PHE A 96 19.53 3.64 -13.98
N SER A 97 20.83 3.62 -14.29
CA SER A 97 21.90 4.01 -13.37
C SER A 97 21.85 5.45 -12.88
N GLU A 98 21.18 6.34 -13.63
CA GLU A 98 20.94 7.74 -13.23
C GLU A 98 19.98 7.89 -12.06
N HIS A 99 19.13 6.88 -11.81
CA HIS A 99 18.21 6.85 -10.68
C HIS A 99 18.87 6.19 -9.47
N PRO A 100 18.83 6.82 -8.29
CA PRO A 100 19.44 6.24 -7.10
C PRO A 100 18.70 4.97 -6.66
N LEU A 101 19.44 4.03 -6.09
CA LEU A 101 18.87 2.82 -5.48
C LEU A 101 17.92 3.19 -4.34
N LEU A 102 16.89 2.37 -4.15
CA LEU A 102 15.93 2.51 -3.05
C LEU A 102 16.53 1.94 -1.75
N GLU A 103 17.42 2.70 -1.12
CA GLU A 103 18.06 2.32 0.13
C GLU A 103 17.34 2.90 1.36
N GLU A 104 17.41 2.19 2.48
CA GLU A 104 16.92 2.71 3.75
C GLU A 104 17.92 3.72 4.34
N GLN A 105 17.45 4.94 4.54
CA GLN A 105 18.19 6.02 5.20
C GLN A 105 17.31 6.60 6.31
N GLU A 106 17.91 7.31 7.27
CA GLU A 106 17.20 7.87 8.44
C GLU A 106 15.95 8.69 8.06
N ASN A 107 16.03 9.41 6.93
CA ASN A 107 14.99 10.29 6.42
C ASN A 107 14.37 9.81 5.09
N SER A 108 14.54 8.54 4.71
CA SER A 108 13.91 8.03 3.48
C SER A 108 12.39 7.93 3.65
N ILE A 109 11.65 8.59 2.74
CA ILE A 109 10.17 8.53 2.70
C ILE A 109 9.69 7.11 2.42
N CYS A 110 10.42 6.39 1.58
CA CYS A 110 10.19 4.97 1.38
C CYS A 110 11.51 4.21 1.23
N ALA A 111 11.48 2.94 1.61
CA ALA A 111 12.57 2.00 1.45
C ALA A 111 12.02 0.59 1.28
N PHE A 112 12.84 -0.31 0.76
CA PHE A 112 12.54 -1.74 0.78
C PHE A 112 13.59 -2.42 1.64
N ARG A 113 13.16 -3.20 2.63
CA ARG A 113 14.04 -3.95 3.53
C ARG A 113 13.85 -5.44 3.27
N GLU A 114 14.95 -6.15 3.11
CA GLU A 114 14.95 -7.59 2.81
C GLU A 114 14.89 -8.47 4.04
N GLU A 115 15.43 -8.01 5.17
CA GLU A 115 15.51 -8.75 6.42
C GLU A 115 14.73 -8.04 7.54
N PRO A 116 14.14 -8.76 8.51
CA PRO A 116 14.08 -10.22 8.63
C PRO A 116 13.18 -10.90 7.59
N GLU A 117 12.21 -10.16 7.04
CA GLU A 117 11.40 -10.59 5.89
C GLU A 117 11.29 -9.42 4.89
N PRO A 118 11.13 -9.67 3.58
CA PRO A 118 11.01 -8.60 2.60
C PRO A 118 9.76 -7.74 2.82
N HIS A 119 9.94 -6.47 3.20
CA HIS A 119 8.83 -5.54 3.40
C HIS A 119 9.15 -4.13 2.90
N PHE A 120 8.07 -3.45 2.50
CA PHE A 120 8.14 -2.06 2.10
C PHE A 120 7.96 -1.15 3.30
N ILE A 121 8.91 -0.25 3.52
CA ILE A 121 8.82 0.78 4.54
C ILE A 121 8.32 2.04 3.86
N TRP A 122 7.23 2.59 4.36
CA TRP A 122 6.71 3.88 3.95
C TRP A 122 6.50 4.76 5.18
N ARG A 123 7.07 5.97 5.12
CA ARG A 123 7.02 6.99 6.16
C ARG A 123 6.21 8.18 5.62
N PRO A 124 4.87 8.09 5.63
CA PRO A 124 4.03 9.18 5.15
C PRO A 124 4.30 10.46 5.93
N GLN A 125 4.31 11.57 5.21
CA GLN A 125 4.19 12.90 5.80
C GLN A 125 2.72 13.18 6.13
N ALA A 126 1.78 12.74 5.26
CA ALA A 126 0.35 12.77 5.55
C ALA A 126 -0.43 11.68 4.81
N MET A 127 -1.38 11.05 5.51
CA MET A 127 -2.27 10.02 4.95
C MET A 127 -3.72 10.50 4.74
N CYS A 128 -3.99 11.77 5.06
CA CYS A 128 -5.30 12.42 4.98
C CYS A 128 -5.19 13.78 4.29
N GLU A 129 -6.29 14.23 3.67
CA GLU A 129 -6.40 15.58 3.12
C GLU A 129 -6.69 16.63 4.21
N THR A 130 -7.52 16.26 5.19
CA THR A 130 -7.83 17.09 6.35
C THR A 130 -7.53 16.30 7.61
N HIS A 131 -6.73 16.88 8.50
CA HIS A 131 -6.31 16.25 9.74
C HIS A 131 -7.15 16.75 10.91
N ASN A 132 -7.97 15.85 11.45
CA ASN A 132 -9.00 16.22 12.44
C ASN A 132 -8.84 15.41 13.74
N TYR A 133 -7.76 14.64 13.88
CA TYR A 133 -7.50 13.77 15.02
C TYR A 133 -6.04 13.88 15.46
N LYS A 134 -5.78 13.86 16.77
CA LYS A 134 -4.43 13.72 17.32
C LYS A 134 -4.29 12.41 18.09
N LEU A 135 -3.09 11.83 18.04
CA LEU A 135 -2.73 10.74 18.96
C LEU A 135 -2.56 11.31 20.37
N THR A 136 -3.20 10.67 21.33
CA THR A 136 -3.15 11.03 22.75
C THR A 136 -2.69 9.82 23.53
N LYS A 137 -1.68 9.99 24.36
CA LYS A 137 -1.22 8.97 25.29
C LYS A 137 -2.12 8.98 26.52
N ASN A 138 -2.74 7.85 26.82
CA ASN A 138 -3.56 7.64 28.00
C ASN A 138 -2.66 7.38 29.23
N GLN A 139 -3.25 7.41 30.43
CA GLN A 139 -2.51 7.21 31.69
C GLN A 139 -1.91 5.80 31.84
N ASP A 140 -2.48 4.82 31.14
CA ASP A 140 -2.06 3.41 31.09
C ASP A 140 -1.05 3.12 29.96
N ASP A 141 -0.40 4.17 29.43
CA ASP A 141 0.48 4.12 28.26
C ASP A 141 -0.17 3.68 26.94
N SER A 142 -1.49 3.41 26.92
CA SER A 142 -2.20 3.14 25.67
C SER A 142 -2.33 4.42 24.81
N VAL A 143 -2.48 4.24 23.51
CA VAL A 143 -2.64 5.35 22.56
C VAL A 143 -4.08 5.39 22.06
N SER A 144 -4.70 6.57 22.14
CA SER A 144 -6.04 6.83 21.59
C SER A 144 -6.01 7.97 20.57
N ALA A 145 -7.02 8.04 19.71
CA ALA A 145 -7.20 9.16 18.79
C ALA A 145 -8.31 10.08 19.32
N SER A 146 -8.00 11.36 19.54
CA SER A 146 -8.97 12.37 19.98
C SER A 146 -9.18 13.41 18.87
N PRO A 147 -10.43 13.87 18.64
CA PRO A 147 -10.68 14.90 17.63
C PRO A 147 -10.02 16.22 18.03
N VAL A 148 -9.60 17.00 17.04
CA VAL A 148 -9.12 18.38 17.20
C VAL A 148 -10.10 19.33 16.52
N ASN A 149 -10.29 20.52 17.10
CA ASN A 149 -11.21 21.54 16.58
C ASN A 149 -10.61 22.39 15.44
N GLU A 150 -9.47 21.97 14.90
CA GLU A 150 -8.72 22.67 13.85
C GLU A 150 -8.67 21.76 12.62
N ASP A 151 -9.17 22.25 11.49
CA ASP A 151 -9.06 21.57 10.20
C ASP A 151 -7.74 22.01 9.53
N GLU A 152 -6.67 21.28 9.79
CA GLU A 152 -5.42 21.47 9.06
C GLU A 152 -5.47 20.72 7.72
N TRP A 153 -5.24 21.43 6.62
CA TRP A 153 -5.21 20.86 5.27
C TRP A 153 -3.81 20.33 4.94
N PHE A 154 -3.72 19.06 4.62
CA PHE A 154 -2.50 18.39 4.22
C PHE A 154 -2.56 17.95 2.76
N MET A 155 -1.41 17.95 2.10
CA MET A 155 -1.24 17.16 0.89
C MET A 155 -0.94 15.74 1.33
N TRP A 156 -1.82 14.81 1.00
CA TRP A 156 -1.58 13.42 1.32
C TRP A 156 -0.57 12.84 0.34
N ASP A 157 0.22 11.88 0.80
CA ASP A 157 1.21 11.21 -0.02
C ASP A 157 0.96 9.71 -0.10
N HIS A 158 1.57 9.07 -1.10
CA HIS A 158 1.58 7.62 -1.23
C HIS A 158 2.70 7.16 -2.17
N VAL A 159 2.96 5.86 -2.14
CA VAL A 159 3.97 5.21 -2.97
C VAL A 159 3.32 4.40 -4.09
N THR A 160 3.95 4.38 -5.26
CA THR A 160 3.56 3.59 -6.43
C THR A 160 4.78 2.87 -7.00
N LEU A 161 4.60 1.60 -7.39
CA LEU A 161 5.63 0.84 -8.10
C LEU A 161 5.40 0.91 -9.61
N ALA A 162 6.45 1.23 -10.36
CA ALA A 162 6.49 1.20 -11.81
C ALA A 162 7.36 0.02 -12.27
N LEU A 163 6.71 -1.05 -12.73
CA LEU A 163 7.37 -2.28 -13.20
C LEU A 163 7.77 -2.12 -14.67
N VAL A 164 9.04 -2.34 -14.99
CA VAL A 164 9.54 -2.33 -16.38
C VAL A 164 9.24 -3.68 -17.02
N VAL A 165 8.28 -3.73 -17.95
CA VAL A 165 7.81 -4.98 -18.59
C VAL A 165 8.02 -5.01 -20.11
N ASP A 166 8.66 -3.98 -20.68
CA ASP A 166 8.80 -3.76 -22.13
C ASP A 166 7.49 -4.07 -22.90
N ASP A 167 7.56 -4.88 -23.96
CA ASP A 167 6.41 -5.30 -24.78
C ASP A 167 5.74 -6.60 -24.27
N GLN A 168 6.11 -7.07 -23.08
CA GLN A 168 5.58 -8.29 -22.47
C GLN A 168 4.50 -7.97 -21.42
N VAL A 169 3.77 -8.99 -21.00
CA VAL A 169 2.69 -8.88 -20.00
C VAL A 169 3.09 -9.59 -18.73
N LEU A 170 3.06 -8.89 -17.59
CA LEU A 170 3.19 -9.51 -16.29
C LEU A 170 1.94 -10.33 -15.97
N SER A 171 2.08 -11.65 -15.92
CA SER A 171 0.98 -12.57 -15.71
C SER A 171 0.86 -13.04 -14.26
N PHE A 172 -0.37 -13.28 -13.82
CA PHE A 172 -0.71 -13.79 -12.48
C PHE A 172 -1.69 -14.96 -12.63
N THR A 173 -1.49 -16.02 -11.85
CA THR A 173 -2.38 -17.20 -11.85
C THR A 173 -3.66 -16.97 -11.04
N ASN A 174 -3.60 -16.08 -10.04
CA ASN A 174 -4.67 -15.76 -9.09
C ASN A 174 -5.38 -14.42 -9.40
N LEU A 175 -5.48 -14.09 -10.69
CA LEU A 175 -5.98 -12.77 -11.13
C LEU A 175 -7.47 -12.56 -10.77
N ARG A 176 -8.29 -13.63 -10.79
CA ARG A 176 -9.71 -13.51 -10.47
C ARG A 176 -9.93 -13.36 -8.96
N GLU A 177 -9.17 -14.09 -8.17
CA GLU A 177 -9.21 -14.12 -6.72
C GLU A 177 -8.73 -12.80 -6.11
N SER A 178 -7.88 -12.06 -6.82
CA SER A 178 -7.40 -10.72 -6.44
C SER A 178 -8.33 -9.58 -6.89
N LEU A 179 -9.31 -9.86 -7.76
CA LEU A 179 -10.20 -8.84 -8.33
C LEU A 179 -11.37 -8.49 -7.41
N ARG A 180 -11.58 -7.20 -7.17
CA ARG A 180 -12.69 -6.64 -6.41
C ARG A 180 -13.35 -5.47 -7.15
N PHE A 181 -14.63 -5.25 -6.86
CA PHE A 181 -15.39 -4.09 -7.33
C PHE A 181 -15.14 -2.88 -6.46
N CYS A 182 -14.94 -1.72 -7.08
CA CYS A 182 -14.88 -0.43 -6.42
C CYS A 182 -15.97 0.51 -6.91
N GLU A 183 -16.58 1.22 -5.96
CA GLU A 183 -17.43 2.36 -6.28
C GLU A 183 -16.58 3.54 -6.78
N ARG A 184 -17.25 4.48 -7.45
CA ARG A 184 -16.60 5.71 -7.92
C ARG A 184 -16.18 6.56 -6.71
N GLY A 185 -14.88 6.84 -6.61
CA GLY A 185 -14.33 7.78 -5.63
C GLY A 185 -14.34 9.23 -6.09
N ASP A 186 -13.94 10.12 -5.20
CA ASP A 186 -13.70 11.52 -5.54
C ASP A 186 -12.36 11.69 -6.30
N CYS A 187 -12.16 12.83 -6.95
CA CYS A 187 -10.88 13.20 -7.59
C CYS A 187 -10.35 12.17 -8.60
N GLN A 188 -11.14 11.84 -9.62
CA GLN A 188 -10.78 10.90 -10.68
C GLN A 188 -9.46 11.27 -11.40
N VAL A 189 -8.58 10.27 -11.59
CA VAL A 189 -7.27 10.50 -12.25
C VAL A 189 -7.43 10.98 -13.69
N LYS A 190 -8.45 10.47 -14.39
CA LYS A 190 -8.89 10.98 -15.69
C LYS A 190 -10.37 11.29 -15.63
N LYS A 191 -10.76 12.50 -16.04
CA LYS A 191 -12.17 12.92 -16.08
C LYS A 191 -13.04 12.04 -16.99
N THR A 192 -12.42 11.35 -17.96
CA THR A 192 -13.09 10.48 -18.92
C THR A 192 -13.21 9.02 -18.46
N THR A 193 -12.66 8.66 -17.28
CA THR A 193 -12.77 7.30 -16.75
C THR A 193 -14.24 6.95 -16.52
N LYS A 194 -14.71 5.89 -17.18
CA LYS A 194 -16.07 5.38 -17.02
C LYS A 194 -16.11 4.39 -15.86
N PHE A 195 -17.01 4.63 -14.92
CA PHE A 195 -17.33 3.69 -13.85
C PHE A 195 -18.59 2.92 -14.24
N GLN A 196 -18.49 1.61 -14.13
CA GLN A 196 -19.60 0.71 -14.35
C GLN A 196 -20.40 0.54 -13.05
N LYS A 197 -21.70 0.34 -13.20
CA LYS A 197 -22.54 -0.12 -12.08
C LYS A 197 -22.16 -1.56 -11.75
N TYR A 198 -22.33 -1.94 -10.49
CA TYR A 198 -21.96 -3.26 -9.98
C TYR A 198 -22.49 -4.42 -10.84
N ASN A 199 -23.78 -4.39 -11.21
CA ASN A 199 -24.39 -5.45 -12.02
C ASN A 199 -23.72 -5.61 -13.38
N VAL A 200 -23.45 -4.50 -14.06
CA VAL A 200 -22.75 -4.51 -15.35
C VAL A 200 -21.32 -5.02 -15.19
N ALA A 201 -20.61 -4.56 -14.16
CA ALA A 201 -19.25 -5.01 -13.91
C ALA A 201 -19.18 -6.51 -13.59
N ASN A 202 -20.12 -7.01 -12.81
CA ASN A 202 -20.24 -8.43 -12.47
C ASN A 202 -20.54 -9.29 -13.71
N GLU A 203 -21.43 -8.83 -14.60
CA GLU A 203 -21.71 -9.51 -15.86
C GLU A 203 -20.47 -9.58 -16.77
N GLU A 204 -19.68 -8.51 -16.87
CA GLU A 204 -18.43 -8.53 -17.65
C GLU A 204 -17.40 -9.50 -17.04
N VAL A 205 -17.25 -9.54 -15.71
CA VAL A 205 -16.36 -10.50 -15.03
C VAL A 205 -16.82 -11.93 -15.27
N LYS A 206 -18.12 -12.22 -15.25
CA LYS A 206 -18.66 -13.55 -15.55
C LYS A 206 -18.44 -14.00 -16.99
N LYS A 207 -18.30 -13.08 -17.95
CA LYS A 207 -17.92 -13.45 -19.33
C LYS A 207 -16.48 -13.96 -19.40
N LEU A 208 -15.60 -13.44 -18.55
CA LEU A 208 -14.19 -13.82 -18.49
C LEU A 208 -13.96 -15.04 -17.58
N TRP A 209 -14.70 -15.13 -16.46
CA TRP A 209 -14.63 -16.21 -15.48
C TRP A 209 -16.03 -16.71 -15.08
N PRO A 210 -16.67 -17.57 -15.91
CA PRO A 210 -18.06 -17.99 -15.71
C PRO A 210 -18.33 -18.69 -14.37
N ASP A 211 -17.35 -19.43 -13.86
CA ASP A 211 -17.51 -20.26 -12.65
C ASP A 211 -17.13 -19.53 -11.34
N SER A 212 -16.73 -18.26 -11.42
CA SER A 212 -16.09 -17.54 -10.30
C SER A 212 -17.05 -16.92 -9.27
N GLY A 213 -18.33 -17.23 -9.33
CA GLY A 213 -19.35 -16.59 -8.49
C GLY A 213 -19.51 -15.09 -8.78
N ASP A 214 -20.12 -14.36 -7.85
CA ASP A 214 -20.28 -12.92 -7.97
C ASP A 214 -18.99 -12.16 -7.60
N LEU A 215 -18.83 -10.97 -8.19
CA LEU A 215 -17.73 -10.07 -7.89
C LEU A 215 -17.90 -9.51 -6.47
N GLU A 216 -16.91 -9.72 -5.63
CA GLU A 216 -16.86 -9.14 -4.29
C GLU A 216 -16.58 -7.64 -4.35
N ARG A 217 -17.13 -6.89 -3.39
CA ARG A 217 -16.83 -5.46 -3.21
C ARG A 217 -15.54 -5.31 -2.41
N PHE A 218 -14.73 -4.32 -2.76
CA PHE A 218 -13.52 -4.03 -2.00
C PHE A 218 -13.87 -3.47 -0.62
N ASP A 219 -13.34 -4.12 0.42
CA ASP A 219 -13.43 -3.67 1.81
C ASP A 219 -12.03 -3.23 2.28
N PRO A 220 -11.83 -1.94 2.64
CA PRO A 220 -10.56 -1.44 3.13
C PRO A 220 -10.20 -2.03 4.50
N SER A 221 -11.16 -2.63 5.21
CA SER A 221 -10.89 -3.38 6.44
C SER A 221 -9.99 -4.59 6.17
N ALA A 222 -9.99 -5.12 4.95
CA ALA A 222 -9.07 -6.18 4.53
C ALA A 222 -7.60 -5.70 4.41
N LEU A 223 -7.35 -4.37 4.40
CA LEU A 223 -6.00 -3.80 4.51
C LEU A 223 -5.54 -3.71 5.98
N ASN A 224 -6.43 -3.92 6.94
CA ASN A 224 -6.04 -4.01 8.34
C ASN A 224 -5.41 -5.38 8.58
N ILE A 225 -4.09 -5.39 8.75
CA ILE A 225 -3.33 -6.57 9.14
C ILE A 225 -3.83 -7.02 10.53
N PRO A 226 -4.34 -8.26 10.70
CA PRO A 226 -4.40 -8.87 12.01
C PRO A 226 -2.96 -9.08 12.48
N VAL A 227 -2.53 -8.29 13.46
CA VAL A 227 -1.29 -8.58 14.18
C VAL A 227 -1.68 -9.59 15.26
N ASP A 228 -1.33 -10.85 15.04
CA ASP A 228 -1.55 -11.93 15.98
C ASP A 228 -1.05 -11.55 17.38
N ALA A 229 -1.84 -11.98 18.37
CA ALA A 229 -1.56 -11.75 19.78
C ALA A 229 -0.29 -12.52 20.16
N ALA A 230 0.76 -11.80 20.54
CA ALA A 230 1.89 -12.43 21.21
C ALA A 230 1.39 -12.96 22.56
N ALA A 231 1.38 -14.30 22.69
CA ALA A 231 1.09 -14.98 23.93
C ALA A 231 2.02 -14.48 25.06
N ALA A 232 1.45 -14.28 26.25
CA ALA A 232 2.20 -14.05 27.47
C ALA A 232 3.16 -15.24 27.74
N PRO A 233 4.31 -15.02 28.41
CA PRO A 233 5.29 -16.08 28.61
C PRO A 233 4.79 -17.03 29.69
N GLU A 234 4.51 -18.28 29.32
CA GLU A 234 4.65 -19.40 30.26
C GLU A 234 6.05 -20.00 30.11
N GLU A 235 6.69 -20.23 31.25
CA GLU A 235 8.02 -20.79 31.35
C GLU A 235 8.08 -22.23 30.81
N SER A 236 9.17 -22.49 30.09
CA SER A 236 9.91 -23.76 29.98
C SER A 236 9.55 -24.80 28.90
N GLU A 237 10.65 -25.24 28.26
CA GLU A 237 10.94 -26.48 27.50
C GLU A 237 10.75 -26.52 25.95
N GLU A 238 11.75 -27.15 25.33
CA GLU A 238 12.07 -27.27 23.90
C GLU A 238 10.98 -27.94 23.05
N SER A 239 10.75 -27.43 21.84
CA SER A 239 10.72 -28.21 20.58
C SER A 239 10.45 -27.32 19.36
N GLU A 240 11.04 -27.70 18.23
CA GLU A 240 10.83 -27.15 16.89
C GLU A 240 9.39 -27.38 16.41
N GLU A 241 8.70 -26.36 15.86
CA GLU A 241 8.01 -26.42 14.57
C GLU A 241 7.46 -25.03 14.16
N SER A 242 7.30 -24.89 12.85
CA SER A 242 6.97 -23.73 12.01
C SER A 242 5.58 -23.12 12.21
N GLU A 243 5.42 -21.84 11.83
CA GLU A 243 4.38 -21.24 10.93
C GLU A 243 4.45 -19.70 11.03
N ASP A 244 4.92 -19.01 9.99
CA ASP A 244 4.16 -18.33 8.90
C ASP A 244 3.44 -17.03 9.32
N LEU A 245 4.15 -15.88 9.32
CA LEU A 245 3.56 -14.55 9.53
C LEU A 245 4.41 -13.40 8.94
N SER A 246 4.10 -12.94 7.72
CA SER A 246 3.76 -11.52 7.47
C SER A 246 3.16 -11.31 6.06
N LYS A 247 1.96 -10.73 6.01
CA LYS A 247 1.34 -10.23 4.77
C LYS A 247 1.47 -8.71 4.77
N SER A 248 2.20 -8.18 3.80
CA SER A 248 2.30 -6.74 3.54
C SER A 248 1.53 -6.44 2.26
N VAL A 249 0.30 -5.94 2.40
CA VAL A 249 -0.50 -5.55 1.23
C VAL A 249 0.03 -4.23 0.67
N ALA A 250 0.88 -4.29 -0.36
CA ALA A 250 1.10 -3.14 -1.21
C ALA A 250 -0.03 -3.05 -2.23
N SER A 251 -0.64 -1.87 -2.35
CA SER A 251 -1.48 -1.58 -3.51
C SER A 251 -0.59 -1.50 -4.76
N LEU A 252 -0.49 -2.62 -5.46
CA LEU A 252 0.23 -2.66 -6.72
C LEU A 252 -0.51 -1.84 -7.78
N LYS A 253 0.13 -0.80 -8.27
CA LYS A 253 -0.41 0.10 -9.30
C LYS A 253 0.39 -0.08 -10.58
N ILE A 254 -0.05 -0.98 -11.45
CA ILE A 254 0.53 -1.16 -12.79
C ILE A 254 0.16 0.07 -13.64
N ILE A 255 1.11 0.97 -13.88
CA ILE A 255 0.93 2.07 -14.83
C ILE A 255 1.29 1.55 -16.24
N ASN A 256 0.28 1.19 -17.03
CA ASN A 256 0.47 1.02 -18.46
C ASN A 256 0.75 2.39 -19.10
N ARG A 257 1.91 2.49 -19.78
CA ARG A 257 2.22 3.60 -20.69
C ARG A 257 1.12 3.69 -21.75
N TYR A 258 0.61 4.89 -21.98
CA TYR A 258 0.07 5.28 -23.29
C TYR A 258 0.85 6.49 -23.78
N HIS A 259 1.60 6.25 -24.86
CA HIS A 259 2.19 7.14 -25.88
C HIS A 259 2.92 8.44 -25.50
N THR A 260 4.19 8.46 -25.94
CA THR A 260 4.99 9.56 -26.54
C THR A 260 4.60 11.00 -26.25
#